data_AF-A0A7V3AHY3-F1
#
_entry.id   AF-A0A7V3AHY3-F1
#
_cell.length_a   1.000
_cell.length_b   1.000
_cell.length_c   1.000
_cell.angle_alpha   90.00
_cell.angle_beta   90.00
_cell.angle_gamma   90.00
#
_symmetry.space_group_name_H-M   'P 1'
#
loop_
_entity.id
_entity.type
_entity.pdbx_description
1 polymer ?
#
loop_
_entity_poly.entity_id
_entity_poly.type
_entity_poly.pdbx_seq_one_letter_code
_entity_poly.pdbx_strand_id
1 'polypeptide(L)'
;MSKVVFRRAWPLLLPALLVVTCRAAEDGNGSGRPSETVDDGRKLEIPKTEHPYGLPEGASREGWALYLKNDFPAAERALLQAVEKDAGDLEAWEGLRSVYVACGRYRDAQETHFRMLVAAAESPLAVIFLRRAMETLPFVESRAKLLETLDQAERTASPAVRLVMRDVRAGLLAEAERFDEAQKLLEGLGYVDRWLFVAGPFGTTDRNNRMERRFAPERPLKNLSFLDEKGKAVSVREQLPVSFRQLDLAVLFPEAQGLFYACANLQSERDREVTLALMAPAGSRFYLRGLPILLERETQYPRQPPLLRVQLLKGPNLLMAKLPLTAPLSVRVLEPELGPVEGVQTAPVAPDVLAAHEVVPVRGFLFSTERAGLLSSFLLKGKKENETLRSMALGGTLSVSKAVWLDAAARDENDLAAREAVARTMLASFPDSVGLLDTVAGVLEDVGRDAGHTEARFGEEARRVRERALERMPTSHQHLLGLGRFYQAHQLKEKAFEKFKACAEAHPDSAIAQRSLGEMYLDQKLLVQAQRHIEKAAKLDEAYLTALGRFHTVQGNRLRAREVDARLRALGRLSTIGLFQDLLAEGELDAAARLLDEQERLRPDRVDQFLGLRVDLALERGDLEKAY
;
A
#
# COMPACT_ATOMS: atom_id res chain seq x y z
N MET A 1 -5.90 30.08 -9.35
CA MET A 1 -4.69 29.29 -9.68
C MET A 1 -4.60 28.14 -8.69
N SER A 2 -5.33 27.07 -9.00
CA SER A 2 -5.56 25.88 -8.18
C SER A 2 -4.44 24.86 -8.42
N LYS A 3 -3.66 24.55 -7.38
CA LYS A 3 -2.70 23.43 -7.40
C LYS A 3 -3.48 22.12 -7.28
N VAL A 4 -3.68 21.42 -8.39
CA VAL A 4 -4.17 20.03 -8.41
C VAL A 4 -2.97 19.12 -8.12
N VAL A 5 -2.89 18.56 -6.91
CA VAL A 5 -1.90 17.53 -6.57
C VAL A 5 -2.55 16.16 -6.76
N PHE A 6 -2.19 15.47 -7.84
CA PHE A 6 -2.58 14.09 -8.10
C PHE A 6 -2.03 13.16 -7.00
N ARG A 7 -2.91 12.58 -6.18
CA ARG A 7 -2.58 11.49 -5.26
C ARG A 7 -2.73 10.16 -6.01
N ARG A 8 -1.63 9.52 -6.39
CA ARG A 8 -1.63 8.12 -6.86
C ARG A 8 -1.89 7.21 -5.65
N ALA A 9 -3.12 6.73 -5.50
CA ALA A 9 -3.44 5.59 -4.64
C ALA A 9 -3.28 4.30 -5.48
N TRP A 10 -2.29 3.47 -5.14
CA TRP A 10 -2.11 2.15 -5.73
C TRP A 10 -2.99 1.12 -5.01
N PRO A 11 -3.62 0.20 -5.74
CA PRO A 11 -4.21 -0.97 -5.12
C PRO A 11 -3.21 -2.11 -5.05
N LEU A 12 -3.22 -2.78 -3.92
CA LEU A 12 -2.30 -3.84 -3.53
C LEU A 12 -3.11 -5.02 -2.99
N LEU A 13 -2.62 -6.23 -3.26
CA LEU A 13 -2.84 -7.42 -2.42
C LEU A 13 -2.13 -7.34 -1.05
N LEU A 14 -1.77 -6.12 -0.62
CA LEU A 14 -1.07 -5.75 0.61
C LEU A 14 -1.71 -4.42 1.05
N PRO A 15 -2.60 -4.32 2.06
CA PRO A 15 -3.20 -3.05 2.48
C PRO A 15 -2.21 -1.88 2.40
N ALA A 16 -2.65 -0.80 1.74
CA ALA A 16 -1.97 0.47 1.51
C ALA A 16 -0.48 0.50 1.89
N LEU A 17 0.39 0.44 0.87
CA LEU A 17 1.82 0.72 0.97
C LEU A 17 1.99 2.00 1.80
N LEU A 18 2.63 1.81 2.96
CA LEU A 18 3.01 2.86 3.88
C LEU A 18 4.12 3.68 3.20
N VAL A 19 3.71 4.57 2.31
CA VAL A 19 4.50 5.74 2.00
C VAL A 19 4.38 6.64 3.23
N VAL A 20 5.34 6.56 4.15
CA VAL A 20 5.67 7.71 5.01
C VAL A 20 6.27 8.78 4.09
N THR A 21 5.44 9.36 3.22
CA THR A 21 5.69 10.71 2.74
C THR A 21 5.39 11.59 3.93
N CYS A 22 6.40 12.29 4.44
CA CYS A 22 6.16 13.59 5.04
C CYS A 22 5.25 14.37 4.07
N ARG A 23 3.96 14.47 4.39
CA ARG A 23 3.19 15.58 3.88
C ARG A 23 3.64 16.77 4.70
N ALA A 24 4.34 17.69 4.05
CA ALA A 24 4.08 19.08 4.34
C ALA A 24 2.55 19.26 4.25
N ALA A 25 1.93 19.62 5.36
CA ALA A 25 0.55 20.06 5.39
C ALA A 25 0.46 21.34 4.56
N GLU A 26 0.14 21.22 3.28
CA GLU A 26 -0.39 22.32 2.47
C GLU A 26 -1.89 22.08 2.28
N ASP A 27 -2.64 22.92 3.00
CA ASP A 27 -4.00 23.39 2.81
C ASP A 27 -5.17 22.39 2.72
N GLY A 28 -5.85 22.27 3.85
CA GLY A 28 -7.24 21.89 3.95
C GLY A 28 -7.80 22.39 5.30
N ASN A 29 -8.64 23.43 5.25
CA ASN A 29 -9.36 24.00 6.39
C ASN A 29 -10.12 22.93 7.18
N GLY A 30 -9.47 22.35 8.18
CA GLY A 30 -10.08 21.65 9.29
C GLY A 30 -9.74 22.42 10.55
N SER A 31 -10.69 23.20 11.07
CA SER A 31 -10.56 23.97 12.30
C SER A 31 -10.59 23.07 13.54
N GLY A 32 -9.69 22.10 13.61
CA GLY A 32 -9.33 21.40 14.84
C GLY A 32 -7.98 21.95 15.28
N ARG A 33 -7.95 22.71 16.39
CA ARG A 33 -6.67 22.99 17.06
C ARG A 33 -5.98 21.64 17.31
N PRO A 34 -4.69 21.46 16.98
CA PRO A 34 -3.96 20.31 17.50
C PRO A 34 -4.11 20.37 19.03
N SER A 35 -4.62 19.30 19.62
CA SER A 35 -4.64 19.19 21.07
C SER A 35 -3.20 19.35 21.54
N GLU A 36 -2.92 20.36 22.36
CA GLU A 36 -1.64 20.45 23.07
C GLU A 36 -1.46 19.11 23.79
N THR A 37 -0.53 18.28 23.31
CA THR A 37 -0.11 17.08 24.03
C THR A 37 0.68 17.57 25.23
N VAL A 38 -0.05 17.84 26.30
CA VAL A 38 0.52 18.01 27.63
C VAL A 38 1.12 16.66 28.00
N ASP A 39 2.44 16.62 28.17
CA ASP A 39 3.10 15.50 28.82
C ASP A 39 2.44 15.32 30.20
N ASP A 40 1.58 14.31 30.31
CA ASP A 40 0.78 14.07 31.51
C ASP A 40 1.61 13.53 32.69
N GLY A 41 2.93 13.36 32.48
CA GLY A 41 3.90 12.87 33.45
C GLY A 41 3.72 11.39 33.82
N ARG A 42 2.83 10.65 33.15
CA ARG A 42 2.59 9.24 33.46
C ARG A 42 3.68 8.36 32.87
N LYS A 43 4.14 7.39 33.64
CA LYS A 43 5.11 6.38 33.17
C LYS A 43 4.44 5.34 32.27
N LEU A 44 5.24 4.63 31.50
CA LEU A 44 4.78 3.46 30.75
C LEU A 44 4.26 2.38 31.70
N GLU A 45 3.01 1.96 31.54
CA GLU A 45 2.45 0.81 32.25
C GLU A 45 2.77 -0.47 31.49
N ILE A 46 3.47 -1.41 32.14
CA ILE A 46 3.78 -2.72 31.55
C ILE A 46 2.58 -3.64 31.82
N PRO A 47 1.90 -4.16 30.77
CA PRO A 47 0.77 -5.05 30.95
C PRO A 47 1.21 -6.38 31.57
N LYS A 48 0.31 -7.03 32.30
CA LYS A 48 0.51 -8.40 32.79
C LYS A 48 0.01 -9.40 31.75
N THR A 49 0.71 -10.51 31.61
CA THR A 49 0.27 -11.67 30.84
C THR A 49 0.55 -12.95 31.62
N GLU A 50 -0.39 -13.89 31.59
CA GLU A 50 -0.18 -15.26 32.10
C GLU A 50 0.55 -16.14 31.08
N HIS A 51 0.69 -15.63 29.87
CA HIS A 51 1.05 -16.37 28.67
C HIS A 51 2.09 -15.58 27.86
N PRO A 52 3.32 -15.40 28.38
CA PRO A 52 4.36 -14.68 27.67
C PRO A 52 4.84 -15.44 26.43
N TYR A 53 5.34 -14.70 25.44
CA TYR A 53 5.95 -15.30 24.26
C TYR A 53 7.28 -15.97 24.57
N GLY A 54 7.53 -17.08 23.89
CA GLY A 54 8.74 -17.88 24.02
C GLY A 54 9.83 -17.51 23.02
N LEU A 55 11.00 -18.13 23.18
CA LEU A 55 12.02 -18.17 22.14
C LEU A 55 11.65 -19.22 21.08
N PRO A 56 12.08 -19.04 19.82
CA PRO A 56 12.05 -20.11 18.83
C PRO A 56 12.75 -21.38 19.33
N GLU A 57 12.36 -22.50 18.73
CA GLU A 57 13.06 -23.78 18.91
C GLU A 57 14.17 -23.91 17.86
N GLY A 58 15.11 -24.83 18.08
CA GLY A 58 16.18 -25.11 17.10
C GLY A 58 17.33 -24.11 17.12
N ALA A 59 18.01 -23.99 15.96
CA ALA A 59 19.30 -23.31 15.84
C ALA A 59 19.21 -21.78 16.07
N SER A 60 18.07 -21.16 15.78
CA SER A 60 17.87 -19.72 15.96
C SER A 60 17.68 -19.28 17.42
N ARG A 61 17.44 -20.22 18.35
CA ARG A 61 17.10 -19.93 19.75
C ARG A 61 18.14 -19.06 20.46
N GLU A 62 19.43 -19.38 20.31
CA GLU A 62 20.53 -18.63 20.94
C GLU A 62 20.58 -17.19 20.42
N GLY A 63 20.49 -17.02 19.11
CA GLY A 63 20.44 -15.72 18.46
C GLY A 63 19.30 -14.83 18.97
N TRP A 64 18.09 -15.38 19.07
CA TRP A 64 16.95 -14.66 19.64
C TRP A 64 17.13 -14.32 21.13
N ALA A 65 17.73 -15.22 21.92
CA ALA A 65 18.01 -14.95 23.33
C ALA A 65 18.98 -13.77 23.51
N LEU A 66 19.99 -13.66 22.65
CA LEU A 66 20.94 -12.55 22.63
C LEU A 66 20.29 -11.25 22.13
N TYR A 67 19.48 -11.32 21.08
CA TYR A 67 18.71 -10.18 20.56
C TYR A 67 17.82 -9.57 21.63
N LEU A 68 17.08 -10.39 22.38
CA LEU A 68 16.18 -9.92 23.44
C LEU A 68 16.92 -9.30 24.64
N LYS A 69 18.20 -9.65 24.82
CA LYS A 69 19.11 -9.04 25.81
C LYS A 69 19.84 -7.80 25.28
N ASN A 70 19.53 -7.36 24.05
CA ASN A 70 20.15 -6.22 23.37
C ASN A 70 21.63 -6.43 22.97
N ASP A 71 22.13 -7.67 22.96
CA ASP A 71 23.47 -8.00 22.43
C ASP A 71 23.37 -8.29 20.93
N PHE A 72 23.19 -7.22 20.15
CA PHE A 72 23.01 -7.30 18.71
C PHE A 72 24.21 -7.92 17.96
N PRO A 73 25.48 -7.61 18.30
CA PRO A 73 26.63 -8.23 17.64
C PRO A 73 26.73 -9.74 17.88
N ALA A 74 26.46 -10.22 19.10
CA ALA A 74 26.46 -11.65 19.37
C ALA A 74 25.25 -12.34 18.73
N ALA A 75 24.08 -11.70 18.79
CA ALA A 75 22.87 -12.18 18.11
C ALA A 75 23.11 -12.36 16.61
N GLU A 76 23.71 -11.36 15.94
CA GLU A 76 24.05 -11.41 14.51
C GLU A 76 24.88 -12.65 14.19
N ARG A 77 25.97 -12.90 14.93
CA ARG A 77 26.84 -14.06 14.71
C ARG A 77 26.12 -15.39 14.88
N ALA A 78 25.32 -15.53 15.95
CA ALA A 78 24.58 -16.76 16.21
C ALA A 78 23.49 -17.02 15.14
N LEU A 79 22.80 -15.96 14.69
CA LEU A 79 21.76 -16.06 13.67
C LEU A 79 22.36 -16.34 12.29
N LEU A 80 23.51 -15.75 11.97
CA LEU A 80 24.27 -16.07 10.75
C LEU A 80 24.66 -17.54 10.70
N GLN A 81 25.18 -18.10 11.80
CA GLN A 81 25.49 -19.53 11.89
C GLN A 81 24.24 -20.41 11.71
N ALA A 82 23.09 -19.98 12.24
CA ALA A 82 21.83 -20.70 12.08
C ALA A 82 21.38 -20.74 10.60
N VAL A 83 21.41 -19.61 9.90
CA VAL A 83 21.02 -19.57 8.47
C VAL A 83 22.05 -20.19 7.53
N GLU A 84 23.33 -20.22 7.91
CA GLU A 84 24.36 -20.97 7.17
C GLU A 84 24.16 -22.48 7.27
N LYS A 85 23.71 -22.96 8.44
CA LYS A 85 23.39 -24.37 8.66
C LYS A 85 22.10 -24.78 7.96
N ASP A 86 21.09 -23.91 7.98
CA ASP A 86 19.81 -24.10 7.31
C ASP A 86 19.30 -22.79 6.72
N ALA A 87 19.50 -22.61 5.41
CA ALA A 87 19.03 -21.43 4.69
C ALA A 87 17.49 -21.33 4.65
N GLY A 88 16.76 -22.39 5.00
CA GLY A 88 15.30 -22.41 5.13
C GLY A 88 14.79 -21.99 6.52
N ASP A 89 15.65 -21.75 7.51
CA ASP A 89 15.24 -21.32 8.85
C ASP A 89 14.74 -19.86 8.83
N LEU A 90 13.45 -19.69 8.54
CA LEU A 90 12.80 -18.37 8.49
C LEU A 90 12.79 -17.67 9.85
N GLU A 91 12.82 -18.39 10.98
CA GLU A 91 12.89 -17.78 12.31
C GLU A 91 14.30 -17.21 12.56
N ALA A 92 15.36 -17.87 12.09
CA ALA A 92 16.73 -17.32 12.10
C ALA A 92 16.84 -16.07 11.22
N TRP A 93 16.32 -16.11 9.99
CA TRP A 93 16.30 -14.93 9.12
C TRP A 93 15.50 -13.77 9.71
N GLU A 94 14.35 -14.02 10.34
CA GLU A 94 13.56 -12.99 11.02
C GLU A 94 14.35 -12.34 12.15
N GLY A 95 15.12 -13.13 12.91
CA GLY A 95 16.03 -12.63 13.94
C GLY A 95 17.11 -11.75 13.32
N LEU A 96 17.76 -12.19 12.24
CA LEU A 96 18.87 -11.48 11.61
C LEU A 96 18.40 -10.13 11.04
N ARG A 97 17.23 -10.14 10.37
CA ARG A 97 16.54 -8.91 9.95
C ARG A 97 16.29 -7.97 11.12
N SER A 98 15.79 -8.50 12.24
CA SER A 98 15.47 -7.71 13.43
C SER A 98 16.71 -7.04 14.02
N VAL A 99 17.85 -7.74 14.03
CA VAL A 99 19.16 -7.18 14.39
C VAL A 99 19.55 -6.02 13.46
N TYR A 100 19.45 -6.21 12.14
CA TYR A 100 19.79 -5.15 11.18
C TYR A 100 18.91 -3.92 11.31
N VAL A 101 17.61 -4.09 11.54
CA VAL A 101 16.73 -2.97 11.84
C VAL A 101 17.14 -2.28 13.15
N ALA A 102 17.38 -3.01 14.23
CA ALA A 102 17.80 -2.42 15.50
C ALA A 102 19.10 -1.59 15.38
N CYS A 103 20.02 -2.01 14.51
CA CYS A 103 21.27 -1.32 14.23
C CYS A 103 21.17 -0.22 13.14
N GLY A 104 20.00 0.04 12.56
CA GLY A 104 19.84 1.03 11.48
C GLY A 104 20.44 0.61 10.13
N ARG A 105 20.80 -0.67 9.97
CA ARG A 105 21.38 -1.26 8.76
C ARG A 105 20.29 -1.68 7.78
N TYR A 106 19.52 -0.72 7.26
CA TYR A 106 18.33 -1.03 6.46
C TYR A 106 18.62 -1.72 5.13
N ARG A 107 19.78 -1.48 4.51
CA ARG A 107 20.19 -2.18 3.30
C ARG A 107 20.36 -3.69 3.56
N ASP A 108 20.98 -4.04 4.68
CA ASP A 108 21.13 -5.44 5.09
C ASP A 108 19.77 -6.04 5.51
N ALA A 109 18.91 -5.28 6.18
CA ALA A 109 17.55 -5.72 6.51
C ALA A 109 16.74 -6.03 5.24
N GLN A 110 16.87 -5.20 4.20
CA GLN A 110 16.21 -5.41 2.91
C GLN A 110 16.81 -6.59 2.15
N GLU A 111 18.13 -6.77 2.20
CA GLU A 111 18.76 -7.97 1.65
C GLU A 111 18.22 -9.24 2.28
N THR A 112 18.05 -9.23 3.61
CA THR A 112 17.43 -10.34 4.33
C THR A 112 15.99 -10.56 3.86
N HIS A 113 15.21 -9.51 3.56
CA HIS A 113 13.88 -9.68 2.97
C HIS A 113 13.89 -10.41 1.64
N PHE A 114 14.86 -10.12 0.77
CA PHE A 114 15.00 -10.82 -0.51
C PHE A 114 15.32 -12.31 -0.31
N ARG A 115 16.23 -12.62 0.61
CA ARG A 115 16.57 -14.02 0.93
C ARG A 115 15.39 -14.77 1.54
N MET A 116 14.68 -14.16 2.48
CA MET A 116 13.47 -14.71 3.07
C MET A 116 12.36 -14.92 2.04
N LEU A 117 12.20 -13.98 1.09
CA LEU A 117 11.22 -14.09 0.02
C LEU A 117 11.48 -15.32 -0.87
N VAL A 118 12.74 -15.55 -1.25
CA VAL A 118 13.14 -16.72 -2.05
C VAL A 118 12.98 -18.00 -1.23
N ALA A 119 13.46 -18.02 0.02
CA ALA A 119 13.38 -19.20 0.90
C ALA A 119 11.93 -19.59 1.22
N ALA A 120 11.02 -18.63 1.31
CA ALA A 120 9.62 -18.85 1.65
C ALA A 120 8.69 -18.92 0.43
N ALA A 121 9.19 -18.99 -0.82
CA ALA A 121 8.36 -18.85 -2.03
C ALA A 121 7.15 -19.81 -2.08
N GLU A 122 7.31 -21.05 -1.58
CA GLU A 122 6.22 -22.03 -1.51
C GLU A 122 5.20 -21.76 -0.38
N SER A 123 5.55 -20.92 0.58
CA SER A 123 4.76 -20.60 1.76
C SER A 123 4.05 -19.24 1.64
N PRO A 124 2.80 -19.11 2.11
CA PRO A 124 2.15 -17.82 2.31
C PRO A 124 2.99 -16.75 3.02
N LEU A 125 3.93 -17.14 3.89
CA LEU A 125 4.82 -16.21 4.58
C LEU A 125 5.65 -15.33 3.63
N ALA A 126 5.92 -15.78 2.40
CA ALA A 126 6.56 -14.95 1.37
C ALA A 126 5.88 -13.59 1.18
N VAL A 127 4.56 -13.51 1.36
CA VAL A 127 3.80 -12.25 1.24
C VAL A 127 4.23 -11.22 2.28
N ILE A 128 4.61 -11.65 3.49
CA ILE A 128 5.15 -10.76 4.53
C ILE A 128 6.48 -10.17 4.06
N PHE A 129 7.38 -11.01 3.54
CA PHE A 129 8.73 -10.60 3.19
C PHE A 129 8.74 -9.73 1.94
N LEU A 130 7.88 -10.04 0.96
CA LEU A 130 7.65 -9.18 -0.20
C LEU A 130 7.14 -7.79 0.23
N ARG A 131 6.15 -7.73 1.12
CA ARG A 131 5.64 -6.45 1.61
C ARG A 131 6.73 -5.61 2.25
N ARG A 132 7.52 -6.20 3.14
CA ARG A 132 8.58 -5.48 3.83
C ARG A 132 9.68 -5.03 2.86
N ALA A 133 10.00 -5.84 1.85
CA ALA A 133 10.88 -5.43 0.76
C ALA A 133 10.31 -4.22 -0.02
N MET A 134 8.99 -4.15 -0.23
CA MET A 134 8.33 -3.01 -0.85
C MET A 134 8.28 -1.78 0.06
N GLU A 135 7.93 -1.95 1.33
CA GLU A 135 7.88 -0.88 2.34
C GLU A 135 9.25 -0.24 2.56
N THR A 136 10.33 -0.94 2.21
CA THR A 136 11.71 -0.48 2.33
C THR A 136 12.23 0.37 1.16
N LEU A 137 11.54 0.35 0.02
CA LEU A 137 11.94 1.11 -1.18
C LEU A 137 12.04 2.64 -1.00
N PRO A 138 11.21 3.30 -0.17
CA PRO A 138 11.36 4.74 0.05
C PRO A 138 12.65 5.13 0.78
N PHE A 139 13.35 4.18 1.39
CA PHE A 139 14.52 4.45 2.23
C PHE A 139 15.77 3.62 1.89
N VAL A 140 15.61 2.53 1.11
CA VAL A 140 16.71 1.80 0.49
C VAL A 140 16.36 1.58 -0.97
N GLU A 141 17.15 2.15 -1.88
CA GLU A 141 16.94 1.93 -3.30
C GLU A 141 17.42 0.54 -3.72
N SER A 142 16.48 -0.31 -4.10
CA SER A 142 16.76 -1.69 -4.52
C SER A 142 15.73 -2.24 -5.51
N ARG A 143 14.94 -1.38 -6.18
CA ARG A 143 13.87 -1.82 -7.08
C ARG A 143 14.34 -2.82 -8.13
N ALA A 144 15.48 -2.55 -8.77
CA ALA A 144 16.06 -3.47 -9.76
C ALA A 144 16.34 -4.86 -9.16
N LYS A 145 16.91 -4.89 -7.95
CA LYS A 145 17.18 -6.14 -7.24
C LYS A 145 15.90 -6.84 -6.78
N LEU A 146 14.88 -6.09 -6.35
CA LEU A 146 13.59 -6.65 -6.01
C LEU A 146 12.90 -7.28 -7.23
N LEU A 147 12.97 -6.64 -8.41
CA LEU A 147 12.46 -7.22 -9.66
C LEU A 147 13.17 -8.54 -9.99
N GLU A 148 14.49 -8.59 -9.88
CA GLU A 148 15.28 -9.82 -10.08
C GLU A 148 14.93 -10.91 -9.06
N THR A 149 14.79 -10.53 -7.79
CA THR A 149 14.42 -11.45 -6.70
C THR A 149 13.03 -12.03 -6.92
N LEU A 150 12.08 -11.21 -7.38
CA LEU A 150 10.74 -11.66 -7.74
C LEU A 150 10.79 -12.66 -8.90
N ASP A 151 11.57 -12.38 -9.94
CA ASP A 151 11.77 -13.29 -11.08
C ASP A 151 12.37 -14.64 -10.67
N GLN A 152 13.24 -14.64 -9.65
CA GLN A 152 13.79 -15.86 -9.07
C GLN A 152 12.75 -16.63 -8.26
N ALA A 153 12.08 -15.95 -7.31
CA ALA A 153 11.15 -16.56 -6.37
C ALA A 153 9.87 -17.08 -7.06
N GLU A 154 9.43 -16.44 -8.15
CA GLU A 154 8.22 -16.83 -8.90
C GLU A 154 8.29 -18.30 -9.39
N ARG A 155 9.51 -18.79 -9.69
CA ARG A 155 9.76 -20.12 -10.28
C ARG A 155 9.35 -21.26 -9.36
N THR A 156 9.51 -21.09 -8.05
CA THR A 156 9.16 -22.08 -7.02
C THR A 156 7.91 -21.67 -6.25
N ALA A 157 7.37 -20.47 -6.48
CA ALA A 157 6.24 -19.98 -5.72
C ALA A 157 4.98 -20.84 -5.88
N SER A 158 4.24 -21.02 -4.78
CA SER A 158 2.90 -21.62 -4.81
C SER A 158 1.96 -20.76 -5.66
N PRO A 159 0.86 -21.32 -6.24
CA PRO A 159 0.00 -20.56 -7.15
C PRO A 159 -0.51 -19.23 -6.58
N ALA A 160 -0.93 -19.20 -5.32
CA ALA A 160 -1.41 -17.98 -4.66
C ALA A 160 -0.29 -16.95 -4.43
N VAL A 161 0.90 -17.39 -3.98
CA VAL A 161 2.06 -16.51 -3.79
C VAL A 161 2.56 -15.96 -5.12
N ARG A 162 2.59 -16.79 -6.16
CA ARG A 162 2.98 -16.41 -7.52
C ARG A 162 2.13 -15.26 -8.06
N LEU A 163 0.82 -15.32 -7.82
CA LEU A 163 -0.10 -14.24 -8.21
C LEU A 163 0.20 -12.92 -7.50
N VAL A 164 0.55 -12.96 -6.21
CA VAL A 164 0.94 -11.77 -5.44
C VAL A 164 2.26 -11.20 -5.98
N MET A 165 3.25 -12.05 -6.24
CA MET A 165 4.55 -11.66 -6.78
C MET A 165 4.42 -11.00 -8.16
N ARG A 166 3.66 -11.62 -9.08
CA ARG A 166 3.40 -11.05 -10.41
C ARG A 166 2.67 -9.72 -10.34
N ASP A 167 1.67 -9.61 -9.46
CA ASP A 167 0.96 -8.36 -9.25
C ASP A 167 1.93 -7.27 -8.77
N VAL A 168 2.69 -7.50 -7.70
CA VAL A 168 3.66 -6.52 -7.19
C VAL A 168 4.70 -6.14 -8.25
N ARG A 169 5.21 -7.11 -9.00
CA ARG A 169 6.14 -6.88 -10.11
C ARG A 169 5.53 -5.99 -11.20
N ALA A 170 4.28 -6.22 -11.59
CA ALA A 170 3.56 -5.35 -12.52
C ALA A 170 3.44 -3.91 -11.99
N GLY A 171 3.23 -3.75 -10.68
CA GLY A 171 3.23 -2.44 -10.01
C GLY A 171 4.56 -1.71 -10.13
N LEU A 172 5.66 -2.40 -9.81
CA LEU A 172 7.02 -1.86 -9.92
C LEU A 172 7.41 -1.51 -11.36
N LEU A 173 6.97 -2.30 -12.34
CA LEU A 173 7.20 -2.01 -13.76
C LEU A 173 6.38 -0.79 -14.21
N ALA A 174 5.13 -0.68 -13.78
CA ALA A 174 4.30 0.50 -14.06
C ALA A 174 4.84 1.77 -13.37
N GLU A 175 5.45 1.65 -12.18
CA GLU A 175 6.20 2.73 -11.52
C GLU A 175 7.37 3.23 -12.36
N ALA A 176 8.07 2.31 -13.01
CA ALA A 176 9.18 2.59 -13.93
C ALA A 176 8.70 2.91 -15.36
N GLU A 177 7.39 3.17 -15.55
CA GLU A 177 6.76 3.51 -16.83
C GLU A 177 6.91 2.45 -17.93
N ARG A 178 7.24 1.21 -17.54
CA ARG A 178 7.34 0.02 -18.41
C ARG A 178 5.98 -0.66 -18.54
N PHE A 179 4.98 0.07 -19.04
CA PHE A 179 3.57 -0.37 -19.02
C PHE A 179 3.30 -1.63 -19.87
N ASP A 180 3.96 -1.81 -21.02
CA ASP A 180 3.77 -3.01 -21.85
C ASP A 180 4.17 -4.29 -21.08
N GLU A 181 5.26 -4.25 -20.31
CA GLU A 181 5.69 -5.37 -19.48
C GLU A 181 4.78 -5.57 -18.26
N ALA A 182 4.35 -4.46 -17.65
CA ALA A 182 3.41 -4.49 -16.54
C ALA A 182 2.07 -5.12 -16.96
N GLN A 183 1.53 -4.76 -18.12
CA GLN A 183 0.26 -5.27 -18.65
C GLN A 183 0.35 -6.79 -18.90
N LYS A 184 1.43 -7.26 -19.53
CA LYS A 184 1.67 -8.70 -19.75
C LYS A 184 1.69 -9.50 -18.45
N LEU A 185 2.18 -8.92 -17.36
CA LEU A 185 2.16 -9.60 -16.06
C LEU A 185 0.77 -9.68 -15.44
N LEU A 186 -0.09 -8.70 -15.71
CA LEU A 186 -1.48 -8.67 -15.26
C LEU A 186 -2.40 -9.64 -16.02
N GLU A 187 -2.03 -10.02 -17.23
CA GLU A 187 -2.75 -11.04 -18.00
C GLU A 187 -2.87 -12.34 -17.19
N GLY A 188 -4.09 -12.87 -17.09
CA GLY A 188 -4.38 -14.09 -16.32
C GLY A 188 -4.36 -13.93 -14.79
N LEU A 189 -4.14 -12.72 -14.25
CA LEU A 189 -4.27 -12.49 -12.81
C LEU A 189 -5.73 -12.38 -12.34
N GLY A 190 -6.69 -12.35 -13.27
CA GLY A 190 -8.13 -12.34 -12.96
C GLY A 190 -8.72 -10.94 -12.72
N TYR A 191 -8.00 -9.86 -13.06
CA TYR A 191 -8.57 -8.51 -13.01
C TYR A 191 -9.69 -8.35 -14.04
N VAL A 192 -10.75 -7.63 -13.66
CA VAL A 192 -11.78 -7.17 -14.60
C VAL A 192 -11.17 -6.08 -15.46
N ASP A 193 -10.76 -6.45 -16.67
CA ASP A 193 -10.08 -5.57 -17.62
C ASP A 193 -11.02 -4.87 -18.61
N ARG A 194 -12.32 -5.15 -18.55
CA ARG A 194 -13.32 -4.58 -19.46
C ARG A 194 -14.66 -4.36 -18.77
N TRP A 195 -15.16 -3.13 -18.89
CA TRP A 195 -16.47 -2.71 -18.43
C TRP A 195 -17.39 -2.46 -19.62
N LEU A 196 -18.58 -3.05 -19.60
CA LEU A 196 -19.60 -2.88 -20.63
C LEU A 196 -20.04 -1.42 -20.70
N PHE A 197 -20.32 -0.82 -19.54
CA PHE A 197 -20.58 0.61 -19.41
C PHE A 197 -20.24 1.15 -18.03
N VAL A 198 -20.01 2.46 -17.97
CA VAL A 198 -20.02 3.26 -16.75
C VAL A 198 -20.95 4.45 -16.97
N ALA A 199 -21.90 4.66 -16.05
CA ALA A 199 -22.91 5.70 -16.16
C ALA A 199 -23.01 6.52 -14.88
N GLY A 200 -23.13 7.84 -15.03
CA GLY A 200 -23.37 8.77 -13.93
C GLY A 200 -23.09 10.23 -14.31
N PRO A 201 -23.22 11.17 -13.37
CA PRO A 201 -23.75 10.96 -12.02
C PRO A 201 -25.29 10.85 -12.00
N PHE A 202 -25.79 9.97 -11.14
CA PHE A 202 -27.19 9.94 -10.68
C PHE A 202 -27.28 10.50 -9.26
N GLY A 203 -28.47 10.74 -8.69
CA GLY A 203 -28.55 11.08 -7.27
C GLY A 203 -28.14 12.51 -6.94
N THR A 204 -27.98 13.39 -7.94
CA THR A 204 -27.36 14.72 -7.74
C THR A 204 -28.22 15.65 -6.90
N THR A 205 -29.54 15.44 -6.90
CA THR A 205 -30.50 16.22 -6.12
C THR A 205 -30.74 15.66 -4.73
N ASP A 206 -30.35 14.42 -4.48
CA ASP A 206 -30.67 13.70 -3.25
C ASP A 206 -29.50 13.75 -2.27
N ARG A 207 -29.69 14.50 -1.18
CA ARG A 207 -28.68 14.66 -0.13
C ARG A 207 -28.73 13.54 0.91
N ASN A 208 -29.85 12.85 1.06
CA ASN A 208 -30.06 11.86 2.12
C ASN A 208 -30.52 10.54 1.50
N ASN A 209 -29.73 9.47 1.68
CA ASN A 209 -30.13 8.11 1.33
C ASN A 209 -30.10 7.73 -0.17
N ARG A 210 -29.37 8.48 -1.00
CA ARG A 210 -29.21 8.22 -2.44
C ARG A 210 -28.85 6.75 -2.79
N MET A 211 -28.07 6.06 -1.95
CA MET A 211 -27.68 4.65 -2.17
C MET A 211 -28.86 3.67 -2.16
N GLU A 212 -29.94 3.97 -1.43
CA GLU A 212 -31.14 3.13 -1.36
C GLU A 212 -32.06 3.32 -2.57
N ARG A 213 -32.00 4.48 -3.20
CA ARG A 213 -32.87 4.79 -4.34
C ARG A 213 -32.43 4.01 -5.57
N ARG A 214 -33.41 3.41 -6.27
CA ARG A 214 -33.19 2.72 -7.54
C ARG A 214 -33.14 3.68 -8.72
N PHE A 215 -32.13 3.53 -9.56
CA PHE A 215 -31.98 4.28 -10.81
C PHE A 215 -32.14 3.38 -12.04
N ALA A 216 -32.12 3.98 -13.23
CA ALA A 216 -32.35 3.26 -14.49
C ALA A 216 -31.43 2.04 -14.69
N PRO A 217 -30.12 2.06 -14.32
CA PRO A 217 -29.26 0.89 -14.45
C PRO A 217 -29.66 -0.34 -13.60
N GLU A 218 -30.53 -0.16 -12.59
CA GLU A 218 -31.03 -1.25 -11.74
C GLU A 218 -32.30 -1.94 -12.30
N ARG A 219 -32.76 -1.53 -13.49
CA ARG A 219 -33.98 -2.00 -14.15
C ARG A 219 -33.65 -2.64 -15.50
N PRO A 220 -34.57 -3.41 -16.12
CA PRO A 220 -34.40 -3.90 -17.49
C PRO A 220 -33.98 -2.78 -18.45
N LEU A 221 -32.87 -3.00 -19.15
CA LEU A 221 -32.22 -2.00 -19.99
C LEU A 221 -32.82 -2.03 -21.40
N LYS A 222 -33.40 -0.93 -21.87
CA LYS A 222 -33.81 -0.81 -23.28
C LYS A 222 -32.64 -0.41 -24.19
N ASN A 223 -31.81 0.50 -23.68
CA ASN A 223 -30.60 1.01 -24.28
C ASN A 223 -29.74 1.62 -23.15
N LEU A 224 -28.56 2.14 -23.49
CA LEU A 224 -27.65 2.82 -22.56
C LEU A 224 -27.87 4.34 -22.56
N SER A 225 -29.09 4.81 -22.84
CA SER A 225 -29.47 6.22 -22.73
C SER A 225 -30.25 6.45 -21.44
N PHE A 226 -29.58 6.99 -20.43
CA PHE A 226 -30.18 7.24 -19.12
C PHE A 226 -30.55 8.71 -18.93
N LEU A 227 -31.60 8.93 -18.15
CA LEU A 227 -32.00 10.24 -17.67
C LEU A 227 -31.79 10.32 -16.15
N ASP A 228 -31.37 11.50 -15.69
CA ASP A 228 -31.28 11.83 -14.26
C ASP A 228 -32.67 12.14 -13.70
N GLU A 229 -32.73 12.48 -12.41
CA GLU A 229 -33.99 12.80 -11.72
C GLU A 229 -34.69 14.06 -12.23
N LYS A 230 -33.99 14.91 -12.98
CA LYS A 230 -34.53 16.11 -13.62
C LYS A 230 -34.87 15.88 -15.10
N GLY A 231 -34.72 14.65 -15.60
CA GLY A 231 -34.94 14.33 -17.02
C GLY A 231 -33.79 14.75 -17.94
N LYS A 232 -32.61 15.10 -17.41
CA LYS A 232 -31.42 15.43 -18.21
C LYS A 232 -30.67 14.14 -18.57
N ALA A 233 -30.05 14.12 -19.75
CA ALA A 233 -29.20 13.01 -20.16
C ALA A 233 -28.02 12.82 -19.18
N VAL A 234 -27.82 11.57 -18.77
CA VAL A 234 -26.67 11.13 -17.95
C VAL A 234 -25.52 10.74 -18.87
N SER A 235 -24.29 11.06 -18.46
CA SER A 235 -23.10 10.68 -19.21
C SER A 235 -22.86 9.17 -19.09
N VAL A 236 -22.62 8.53 -20.24
CA VAL A 236 -22.35 7.10 -20.35
C VAL A 236 -21.09 6.88 -21.16
N ARG A 237 -20.23 6.00 -20.65
CA ARG A 237 -19.01 5.53 -21.31
C ARG A 237 -19.15 4.03 -21.55
N GLU A 238 -19.05 3.59 -22.79
CA GLU A 238 -19.28 2.20 -23.19
C GLU A 238 -17.98 1.50 -23.58
N GLN A 239 -17.96 0.16 -23.46
CA GLN A 239 -16.86 -0.70 -23.92
C GLN A 239 -15.49 -0.25 -23.42
N LEU A 240 -15.38 0.03 -22.12
CA LEU A 240 -14.19 0.60 -21.51
C LEU A 240 -13.17 -0.49 -21.18
N PRO A 241 -12.00 -0.50 -21.84
CA PRO A 241 -10.87 -1.32 -21.39
C PRO A 241 -10.21 -0.68 -20.16
N VAL A 242 -9.61 -1.51 -19.32
CA VAL A 242 -8.77 -1.13 -18.19
C VAL A 242 -7.35 -1.55 -18.53
N SER A 243 -6.48 -0.58 -18.79
CA SER A 243 -5.07 -0.82 -19.12
C SER A 243 -4.25 -1.32 -17.94
N PHE A 244 -4.64 -0.95 -16.70
CA PHE A 244 -3.87 -1.30 -15.50
C PHE A 244 -4.73 -1.41 -14.23
N ARG A 245 -5.07 -2.64 -13.81
CA ARG A 245 -5.77 -3.09 -12.58
C ARG A 245 -7.17 -2.51 -12.29
N GLN A 246 -7.38 -1.22 -12.49
CA GLN A 246 -8.50 -0.48 -11.95
C GLN A 246 -9.11 0.49 -12.96
N LEU A 247 -10.44 0.56 -12.93
CA LEU A 247 -11.24 1.58 -13.59
C LEU A 247 -11.23 2.85 -12.73
N ASP A 248 -10.76 3.96 -13.27
CA ASP A 248 -10.68 5.23 -12.52
C ASP A 248 -11.81 6.20 -12.91
N LEU A 249 -12.85 6.23 -12.08
CA LEU A 249 -14.01 7.07 -12.32
C LEU A 249 -13.69 8.57 -12.22
N ALA A 250 -12.65 8.96 -11.48
CA ALA A 250 -12.27 10.36 -11.36
C ALA A 250 -11.66 10.90 -12.67
N VAL A 251 -11.04 10.03 -13.47
CA VAL A 251 -10.59 10.37 -14.83
C VAL A 251 -11.76 10.39 -15.81
N LEU A 252 -12.67 9.41 -15.74
CA LEU A 252 -13.80 9.34 -16.66
C LEU A 252 -14.84 10.46 -16.44
N PHE A 253 -14.98 10.93 -15.21
CA PHE A 253 -15.95 11.93 -14.77
C PHE A 253 -15.30 12.95 -13.82
N PRO A 254 -14.44 13.85 -14.33
CA PRO A 254 -13.73 14.81 -13.49
C PRO A 254 -14.72 15.73 -12.78
N GLU A 255 -14.50 15.94 -11.47
CA GLU A 255 -15.30 16.82 -10.60
C GLU A 255 -16.79 16.45 -10.46
N ALA A 256 -17.23 15.34 -11.06
CA ALA A 256 -18.62 14.91 -11.01
C ALA A 256 -18.99 14.39 -9.61
N GLN A 257 -20.14 14.84 -9.09
CA GLN A 257 -20.68 14.39 -7.81
C GLN A 257 -21.99 13.65 -8.02
N GLY A 258 -22.14 12.51 -7.34
CA GLY A 258 -23.35 11.70 -7.39
C GLY A 258 -23.03 10.21 -7.33
N LEU A 259 -23.98 9.40 -7.77
CA LEU A 259 -23.87 7.95 -7.88
C LEU A 259 -23.43 7.54 -9.27
N PHE A 260 -22.62 6.49 -9.32
CA PHE A 260 -22.15 5.92 -10.57
C PHE A 260 -22.46 4.43 -10.60
N TYR A 261 -22.72 3.92 -11.81
CA TYR A 261 -22.90 2.51 -12.07
C TYR A 261 -21.81 2.04 -13.01
N ALA A 262 -21.16 0.94 -12.68
CA ALA A 262 -20.24 0.25 -13.57
C ALA A 262 -20.72 -1.19 -13.74
N CYS A 263 -20.86 -1.66 -14.98
CA CYS A 263 -21.29 -3.02 -15.28
C CYS A 263 -20.25 -3.76 -16.11
N ALA A 264 -19.90 -4.97 -15.70
CA ALA A 264 -19.02 -5.89 -16.41
C ALA A 264 -19.71 -7.25 -16.58
N ASN A 265 -19.24 -8.05 -17.53
CA ASN A 265 -19.68 -9.44 -17.67
C ASN A 265 -18.51 -10.38 -17.37
N LEU A 266 -18.70 -11.26 -16.39
CA LEU A 266 -17.81 -12.37 -16.09
C LEU A 266 -18.30 -13.60 -16.84
N GLN A 267 -17.69 -13.90 -17.97
CA GLN A 267 -17.98 -15.09 -18.75
C GLN A 267 -17.33 -16.30 -18.09
N SER A 268 -18.11 -17.33 -17.76
CA SER A 268 -17.60 -18.59 -17.19
C SER A 268 -17.89 -19.76 -18.13
N GLU A 269 -16.91 -20.65 -18.33
CA GLU A 269 -17.07 -21.86 -19.16
C GLU A 269 -17.92 -22.95 -18.51
N ARG A 270 -18.03 -22.92 -17.17
CA ARG A 270 -18.78 -23.88 -16.35
C ARG A 270 -19.34 -23.23 -15.09
N ASP A 271 -20.25 -23.92 -14.42
CA ASP A 271 -20.65 -23.55 -13.07
C ASP A 271 -19.47 -23.76 -12.13
N ARG A 272 -19.10 -22.74 -11.35
CA ARG A 272 -18.01 -22.84 -10.37
C ARG A 272 -18.08 -21.80 -9.25
N GLU A 273 -17.55 -22.15 -8.09
CA GLU A 273 -17.29 -21.19 -7.01
C GLU A 273 -16.01 -20.40 -7.33
N VAL A 274 -16.04 -19.10 -7.04
CA VAL A 274 -14.89 -18.19 -7.15
C VAL A 274 -14.86 -17.26 -5.94
N THR A 275 -13.70 -16.65 -5.69
CA THR A 275 -13.55 -15.53 -4.77
C THR A 275 -13.44 -14.22 -5.55
N LEU A 276 -14.31 -13.25 -5.26
CA LEU A 276 -14.19 -11.89 -5.74
C LEU A 276 -13.44 -11.06 -4.70
N ALA A 277 -12.30 -10.50 -5.08
CA ALA A 277 -11.62 -9.44 -4.34
C ALA A 277 -12.10 -8.08 -4.88
N LEU A 278 -12.85 -7.35 -4.06
CA LEU A 278 -13.53 -6.12 -4.48
C LEU A 278 -12.87 -4.91 -3.84
N MET A 279 -12.28 -4.03 -4.65
CA MET A 279 -11.79 -2.74 -4.18
C MET A 279 -12.62 -1.63 -4.79
N ALA A 280 -13.36 -0.96 -3.92
CA ALA A 280 -14.23 0.16 -4.29
C ALA A 280 -14.37 1.12 -3.10
N PRO A 281 -14.90 2.32 -3.32
CA PRO A 281 -15.15 3.28 -2.26
C PRO A 281 -16.08 2.72 -1.18
N ALA A 282 -15.88 3.14 0.07
CA ALA A 282 -16.75 2.76 1.18
C ALA A 282 -18.21 3.09 0.87
N GLY A 283 -19.13 2.17 1.22
CA GLY A 283 -20.56 2.29 0.93
C GLY A 283 -20.99 1.83 -0.47
N SER A 284 -20.06 1.33 -1.31
CA SER A 284 -20.40 0.73 -2.60
C SER A 284 -21.23 -0.55 -2.45
N ARG A 285 -22.13 -0.80 -3.41
CA ARG A 285 -22.94 -2.02 -3.49
C ARG A 285 -22.62 -2.81 -4.74
N PHE A 286 -22.57 -4.12 -4.62
CA PHE A 286 -22.30 -5.03 -5.73
C PHE A 286 -23.46 -5.97 -5.96
N TYR A 287 -23.71 -6.25 -7.23
CA TYR A 287 -24.77 -7.14 -7.69
C TYR A 287 -24.18 -8.13 -8.69
N LEU A 288 -24.46 -9.42 -8.52
CA LEU A 288 -24.06 -10.46 -9.45
C LEU A 288 -25.32 -11.13 -10.00
N ARG A 289 -25.49 -11.09 -11.32
CA ARG A 289 -26.71 -11.53 -12.03
C ARG A 289 -27.98 -10.90 -11.46
N GLY A 290 -27.89 -9.61 -11.09
CA GLY A 290 -29.01 -8.87 -10.50
C GLY A 290 -29.26 -9.14 -9.00
N LEU A 291 -28.54 -10.08 -8.38
CA LEU A 291 -28.67 -10.38 -6.96
C LEU A 291 -27.66 -9.56 -6.15
N PRO A 292 -28.07 -8.87 -5.07
CA PRO A 292 -27.14 -8.18 -4.18
C PRO A 292 -26.18 -9.17 -3.52
N ILE A 293 -24.89 -8.80 -3.50
CA ILE A 293 -23.85 -9.51 -2.75
C ILE A 293 -23.82 -8.91 -1.33
N LEU A 294 -24.16 -9.70 -0.32
CA LEU A 294 -24.13 -9.23 1.07
C LEU A 294 -22.71 -9.26 1.63
N LEU A 295 -22.21 -8.10 2.04
CA LEU A 295 -21.00 -8.03 2.85
C LEU A 295 -21.39 -8.38 4.29
N GLU A 296 -20.94 -9.54 4.80
CA GLU A 296 -21.36 -10.11 6.09
C GLU A 296 -21.10 -9.21 7.31
N ARG A 297 -20.31 -8.14 7.18
CA ARG A 297 -20.04 -7.20 8.28
C ARG A 297 -19.92 -5.76 7.82
N GLU A 298 -20.70 -4.89 8.45
CA GLU A 298 -20.24 -3.54 8.80
C GLU A 298 -19.17 -3.68 9.90
N THR A 299 -18.02 -4.29 9.59
CA THR A 299 -16.86 -4.13 10.48
C THR A 299 -16.56 -2.64 10.52
N GLN A 300 -16.47 -2.06 11.73
CA GLN A 300 -16.11 -0.64 11.92
C GLN A 300 -14.85 -0.24 11.14
N TYR A 301 -14.00 -1.22 10.80
CA TYR A 301 -12.79 -1.08 9.99
C TYR A 301 -12.80 -2.20 8.92
N PRO A 302 -13.21 -1.94 7.66
CA PRO A 302 -13.30 -2.99 6.64
C PRO A 302 -11.93 -3.59 6.33
N ARG A 303 -11.90 -4.91 6.03
CA ARG A 303 -10.76 -5.56 5.38
C ARG A 303 -10.48 -4.87 4.04
N GLN A 304 -9.21 -4.66 3.69
CA GLN A 304 -8.84 -4.12 2.38
C GLN A 304 -8.12 -5.18 1.54
N PRO A 305 -8.71 -5.67 0.42
CA PRO A 305 -10.13 -5.63 0.00
C PRO A 305 -10.96 -6.82 0.56
N PRO A 306 -12.31 -6.70 0.68
CA PRO A 306 -13.18 -7.83 1.01
C PRO A 306 -13.02 -8.98 0.00
N LEU A 307 -12.92 -10.20 0.54
CA LEU A 307 -12.84 -11.47 -0.21
C LEU A 307 -14.18 -12.20 -0.09
N LEU A 308 -14.94 -12.23 -1.19
CA LEU A 308 -16.30 -12.75 -1.21
C LEU A 308 -16.39 -14.02 -2.05
N ARG A 309 -16.83 -15.12 -1.44
CA ARG A 309 -17.17 -16.34 -2.18
C ARG A 309 -18.49 -16.17 -2.91
N VAL A 310 -18.51 -16.46 -4.20
CA VAL A 310 -19.71 -16.43 -5.04
C VAL A 310 -19.72 -17.59 -6.03
N GLN A 311 -20.92 -17.98 -6.45
CA GLN A 311 -21.09 -18.97 -7.52
C GLN A 311 -21.24 -18.26 -8.87
N LEU A 312 -20.38 -18.58 -9.84
CA LEU A 312 -20.59 -18.27 -11.25
C LEU A 312 -21.34 -19.41 -11.93
N LEU A 313 -22.24 -19.06 -12.84
CA LEU A 313 -22.92 -20.01 -13.72
C LEU A 313 -22.20 -20.04 -15.06
N LYS A 314 -22.29 -21.16 -15.77
CA LYS A 314 -21.87 -21.29 -17.16
C LYS A 314 -22.56 -20.22 -18.00
N GLY A 315 -21.77 -19.48 -18.78
CA GLY A 315 -22.26 -18.36 -19.58
C GLY A 315 -21.97 -17.00 -18.95
N PRO A 316 -22.77 -15.97 -19.29
CA PRO A 316 -22.57 -14.61 -18.82
C PRO A 316 -23.00 -14.43 -17.36
N ASN A 317 -22.19 -13.72 -16.58
CA ASN A 317 -22.50 -13.33 -15.21
C ASN A 317 -22.29 -11.82 -15.07
N LEU A 318 -23.38 -11.06 -15.17
CA LEU A 318 -23.31 -9.60 -15.06
C LEU A 318 -22.97 -9.17 -13.63
N LEU A 319 -21.84 -8.50 -13.47
CA LEU A 319 -21.39 -7.87 -12.24
C LEU A 319 -21.62 -6.37 -12.35
N MET A 320 -22.49 -5.83 -11.50
CA MET A 320 -22.75 -4.40 -11.42
C MET A 320 -22.30 -3.83 -10.08
N ALA A 321 -21.59 -2.71 -10.12
CA ALA A 321 -21.20 -1.92 -8.97
C ALA A 321 -21.97 -0.60 -8.95
N LYS A 322 -22.55 -0.25 -7.81
CA LYS A 322 -23.17 1.04 -7.51
C LYS A 322 -22.28 1.79 -6.54
N LEU A 323 -21.74 2.92 -6.98
CA LEU A 323 -20.62 3.62 -6.36
C LEU A 323 -21.06 5.00 -5.85
N PRO A 324 -20.69 5.38 -4.61
CA PRO A 324 -21.11 6.64 -3.98
C PRO A 324 -20.30 7.87 -4.38
N LEU A 325 -19.15 7.68 -5.04
CA LEU A 325 -18.23 8.73 -5.43
C LEU A 325 -17.32 8.28 -6.57
N THR A 326 -16.69 9.24 -7.24
CA THR A 326 -15.67 9.02 -8.27
C THR A 326 -14.34 8.62 -7.64
N ALA A 327 -14.08 7.31 -7.61
CA ALA A 327 -12.81 6.77 -7.13
C ALA A 327 -12.50 5.45 -7.83
N PRO A 328 -11.26 4.94 -7.70
CA PRO A 328 -10.86 3.73 -8.39
C PRO A 328 -11.70 2.52 -7.99
N LEU A 329 -12.07 1.72 -8.99
CA LEU A 329 -12.79 0.47 -8.87
C LEU A 329 -11.95 -0.64 -9.49
N SER A 330 -11.64 -1.66 -8.68
CA SER A 330 -10.95 -2.87 -9.12
C SER A 330 -11.73 -4.08 -8.65
N VAL A 331 -11.91 -5.04 -9.54
CA VAL A 331 -12.46 -6.35 -9.23
C VAL A 331 -11.49 -7.39 -9.72
N ARG A 332 -11.19 -8.37 -8.87
CA ARG A 332 -10.37 -9.51 -9.24
C ARG A 332 -11.11 -10.81 -8.92
N VAL A 333 -11.14 -11.70 -9.90
CA VAL A 333 -11.72 -13.04 -9.79
C VAL A 333 -10.60 -14.04 -9.52
N LEU A 334 -10.75 -14.81 -8.44
CA LEU A 334 -9.77 -15.77 -7.96
C LEU A 334 -10.45 -17.12 -7.74
N GLU A 335 -9.68 -18.21 -7.72
CA GLU A 335 -10.15 -19.47 -7.15
C GLU A 335 -10.42 -19.31 -5.65
N PRO A 336 -11.19 -20.21 -5.02
CA PRO A 336 -11.38 -20.20 -3.57
C PRO A 336 -10.06 -20.08 -2.80
N GLU A 337 -9.03 -20.83 -3.17
CA GLU A 337 -7.69 -20.83 -2.55
C GLU A 337 -6.84 -19.59 -2.89
N LEU A 338 -7.44 -18.54 -3.48
CA LEU A 338 -6.79 -17.29 -3.89
C LEU A 338 -5.75 -17.50 -5.01
N GLY A 339 -5.90 -18.57 -5.79
CA GLY A 339 -5.13 -18.90 -6.99
C GLY A 339 -5.75 -18.34 -8.30
N PRO A 340 -5.10 -18.57 -9.45
CA PRO A 340 -5.59 -18.13 -10.75
C PRO A 340 -6.86 -18.89 -11.14
N VAL A 341 -7.86 -18.18 -11.67
CA VAL A 341 -9.10 -18.79 -12.15
C VAL A 341 -9.01 -19.13 -13.63
N GLU A 342 -9.12 -20.42 -13.97
CA GLU A 342 -9.18 -20.86 -15.37
C GLU A 342 -10.60 -20.77 -15.94
N GLY A 343 -10.74 -20.47 -17.24
CA GLY A 343 -12.06 -20.46 -17.91
C GLY A 343 -13.04 -19.39 -17.41
N VAL A 344 -12.56 -18.35 -16.73
CA VAL A 344 -13.33 -17.13 -16.40
C VAL A 344 -12.64 -15.92 -16.97
N GLN A 345 -13.35 -15.14 -17.78
CA GLN A 345 -12.82 -13.95 -18.45
C GLN A 345 -13.86 -12.84 -18.51
N THR A 346 -13.40 -11.61 -18.63
CA THR A 346 -14.21 -10.47 -19.03
C THR A 346 -14.52 -10.54 -20.52
N ALA A 347 -15.79 -10.49 -20.88
CA ALA A 347 -16.21 -10.58 -22.28
C ALA A 347 -17.37 -9.62 -22.58
N PRO A 348 -17.53 -9.18 -23.84
CA PRO A 348 -18.78 -8.59 -24.29
C PRO A 348 -19.97 -9.53 -24.02
N VAL A 349 -21.18 -8.98 -24.06
CA VAL A 349 -22.40 -9.74 -23.86
C VAL A 349 -23.40 -9.39 -24.97
N ALA A 350 -24.27 -10.33 -25.32
CA ALA A 350 -25.33 -10.08 -26.28
C ALA A 350 -26.32 -9.01 -25.76
N PRO A 351 -26.84 -8.12 -26.63
CA PRO A 351 -27.69 -7.01 -26.19
C PRO A 351 -28.95 -7.44 -25.43
N ASP A 352 -29.52 -8.60 -25.75
CA ASP A 352 -30.68 -9.18 -25.08
C ASP A 352 -30.37 -9.63 -23.65
N VAL A 353 -29.19 -10.20 -23.40
CA VAL A 353 -28.74 -10.56 -22.05
C VAL A 353 -28.54 -9.32 -21.19
N LEU A 354 -27.95 -8.26 -21.75
CA LEU A 354 -27.82 -6.97 -21.06
C LEU A 354 -29.18 -6.32 -20.82
N ALA A 355 -30.09 -6.41 -21.79
CA ALA A 355 -31.45 -5.87 -21.70
C ALA A 355 -32.30 -6.56 -20.62
N ALA A 356 -32.08 -7.86 -20.43
CA ALA A 356 -32.73 -8.65 -19.39
C ALA A 356 -32.18 -8.41 -17.98
N HIS A 357 -31.11 -7.61 -17.82
CA HIS A 357 -30.55 -7.29 -16.52
C HIS A 357 -31.54 -6.52 -15.64
N GLU A 358 -31.81 -7.01 -14.44
CA GLU A 358 -32.58 -6.30 -13.42
C GLU A 358 -32.03 -6.62 -12.04
N VAL A 359 -31.96 -5.61 -11.17
CA VAL A 359 -31.62 -5.84 -9.75
C VAL A 359 -32.85 -6.30 -9.00
N VAL A 360 -32.79 -7.48 -8.36
CA VAL A 360 -33.92 -8.03 -7.60
C VAL A 360 -33.96 -7.42 -6.19
N PRO A 361 -35.09 -6.83 -5.74
CA PRO A 361 -35.11 -6.03 -4.51
C PRO A 361 -35.21 -6.83 -3.19
N VAL A 362 -35.80 -8.04 -3.16
CA VAL A 362 -36.19 -8.65 -1.85
C VAL A 362 -36.15 -10.20 -1.78
N ARG A 363 -35.97 -10.95 -2.89
CA ARG A 363 -35.97 -12.43 -2.83
C ARG A 363 -34.67 -13.02 -3.39
N GLY A 364 -33.76 -13.32 -2.48
CA GLY A 364 -32.50 -14.00 -2.76
C GLY A 364 -31.31 -13.08 -2.60
N PHE A 365 -30.41 -13.46 -1.70
CA PHE A 365 -29.07 -12.91 -1.62
C PHE A 365 -28.11 -14.00 -2.08
N LEU A 366 -27.01 -13.62 -2.72
CA LEU A 366 -25.85 -14.50 -2.73
C LEU A 366 -25.23 -14.39 -1.34
N PHE A 367 -25.40 -15.43 -0.52
CA PHE A 367 -24.65 -15.57 0.72
C PHE A 367 -23.17 -15.72 0.33
N SER A 368 -22.40 -14.66 0.53
CA SER A 368 -20.94 -14.74 0.52
C SER A 368 -20.47 -14.83 1.96
N THR A 369 -19.74 -15.89 2.29
CA THR A 369 -19.00 -15.94 3.56
C THR A 369 -17.70 -15.15 3.42
N GLU A 370 -17.42 -14.28 4.38
CA GLU A 370 -16.17 -13.54 4.40
C GLU A 370 -14.99 -14.51 4.64
N ARG A 371 -14.02 -14.56 3.71
CA ARG A 371 -12.85 -15.46 3.86
C ARG A 371 -11.68 -14.72 4.48
N ALA A 372 -10.97 -15.39 5.39
CA ALA A 372 -9.65 -14.95 5.85
C ALA A 372 -8.68 -14.89 4.65
N GLY A 373 -7.80 -13.89 4.64
CA GLY A 373 -6.72 -13.77 3.68
C GLY A 373 -5.72 -14.93 3.74
N LEU A 374 -4.75 -14.89 2.84
CA LEU A 374 -3.78 -15.98 2.63
C LEU A 374 -2.97 -16.30 3.91
N LEU A 375 -2.46 -15.27 4.60
CA LEU A 375 -1.65 -15.41 5.82
C LEU A 375 -2.47 -15.93 7.00
N SER A 376 -3.65 -15.36 7.23
CA SER A 376 -4.52 -15.78 8.33
C SER A 376 -5.01 -17.21 8.14
N SER A 377 -5.39 -17.57 6.91
CA SER A 377 -5.74 -18.95 6.56
C SER A 377 -4.57 -19.92 6.82
N PHE A 378 -3.33 -19.50 6.56
CA PHE A 378 -2.14 -20.28 6.85
C PHE A 378 -1.91 -20.48 8.36
N LEU A 379 -2.00 -19.40 9.15
CA LEU A 379 -1.78 -19.45 10.60
C LEU A 379 -2.88 -20.22 11.36
N LEU A 380 -4.12 -20.14 10.88
CA LEU A 380 -5.27 -20.82 11.47
C LEU A 380 -5.45 -22.26 10.96
N LYS A 381 -4.63 -22.73 10.02
CA LYS A 381 -4.74 -24.08 9.47
C LYS A 381 -4.58 -25.14 10.57
N GLY A 382 -5.54 -26.05 10.69
CA GLY A 382 -5.54 -27.13 11.68
C GLY A 382 -5.86 -26.67 13.11
N LYS A 383 -6.28 -25.41 13.29
CA LYS A 383 -6.75 -24.87 14.57
C LYS A 383 -8.22 -25.20 14.81
N LYS A 384 -8.69 -25.03 16.05
CA LYS A 384 -10.10 -25.21 16.39
C LYS A 384 -10.93 -24.14 15.67
N GLU A 385 -12.18 -24.46 15.30
CA GLU A 385 -13.06 -23.53 14.55
C GLU A 385 -13.25 -22.16 15.24
N ASN A 386 -13.14 -22.10 16.56
CA ASN A 386 -13.33 -20.88 17.35
C ASN A 386 -12.03 -20.09 17.57
N GLU A 387 -10.89 -20.60 17.09
CA GLU A 387 -9.59 -19.97 17.27
C GLU A 387 -9.45 -18.78 16.31
N THR A 388 -9.08 -17.64 16.86
CA THR A 388 -8.88 -16.36 16.16
C THR A 388 -7.43 -15.89 16.30
N LEU A 389 -6.99 -14.99 15.42
CA LEU A 389 -5.67 -14.35 15.53
C LEU A 389 -5.46 -13.71 16.91
N ARG A 390 -6.48 -13.02 17.43
CA ARG A 390 -6.46 -12.44 18.78
C ARG A 390 -6.29 -13.50 19.88
N SER A 391 -7.04 -14.61 19.80
CA SER A 391 -6.90 -15.68 20.80
C SER A 391 -5.51 -16.35 20.75
N MET A 392 -4.93 -16.49 19.55
CA MET A 392 -3.56 -16.97 19.38
C MET A 392 -2.54 -15.99 19.99
N ALA A 393 -2.72 -14.69 19.77
CA ALA A 393 -1.87 -13.65 20.34
C ALA A 393 -1.83 -13.70 21.88
N LEU A 394 -2.95 -14.07 22.52
CA LEU A 394 -3.07 -14.16 23.98
C LEU A 394 -2.70 -15.54 24.56
N GLY A 395 -2.57 -16.58 23.73
CA GLY A 395 -2.52 -17.98 24.16
C GLY A 395 -1.14 -18.55 24.53
N GLY A 396 -0.06 -17.76 24.54
CA GLY A 396 1.26 -18.13 25.10
C GLY A 396 2.05 -19.21 24.38
N THR A 397 1.57 -19.72 23.25
CA THR A 397 2.23 -20.80 22.48
C THR A 397 3.15 -20.28 21.37
N LEU A 398 3.22 -18.96 21.18
CA LEU A 398 3.98 -18.35 20.09
C LEU A 398 5.41 -18.02 20.53
N SER A 399 6.37 -18.30 19.63
CA SER A 399 7.67 -17.66 19.67
C SER A 399 7.56 -16.19 19.27
N VAL A 400 8.52 -15.36 19.68
CA VAL A 400 8.57 -13.92 19.33
C VAL A 400 8.51 -13.69 17.82
N SER A 401 9.25 -14.46 17.02
CA SER A 401 9.22 -14.46 15.54
C SER A 401 7.83 -14.74 14.98
N LYS A 402 7.13 -15.76 15.49
CA LYS A 402 5.77 -16.11 15.05
C LYS A 402 4.74 -15.07 15.47
N ALA A 403 4.94 -14.43 16.63
CA ALA A 403 4.10 -13.30 17.04
C ALA A 403 4.25 -12.09 16.08
N VAL A 404 5.46 -11.83 15.60
CA VAL A 404 5.70 -10.81 14.55
C VAL A 404 4.98 -11.15 13.25
N TRP A 405 4.96 -12.42 12.83
CA TRP A 405 4.20 -12.84 11.65
C TRP A 405 2.69 -12.79 11.86
N LEU A 406 2.22 -13.03 13.09
CA LEU A 406 0.82 -12.88 13.45
C LEU A 406 0.36 -11.42 13.38
N ASP A 407 1.17 -10.43 13.81
CA ASP A 407 0.86 -9.00 13.57
C ASP A 407 0.69 -8.71 12.07
N ALA A 408 1.58 -9.24 11.23
CA ALA A 408 1.49 -9.04 9.78
C ALA A 408 0.20 -9.64 9.19
N ALA A 409 -0.21 -10.84 9.64
CA ALA A 409 -1.49 -11.42 9.24
C ALA A 409 -2.68 -10.61 9.76
N ALA A 410 -2.65 -10.16 11.02
CA ALA A 410 -3.70 -9.34 11.62
C ALA A 410 -3.83 -7.98 10.92
N ARG A 411 -2.72 -7.40 10.44
CA ARG A 411 -2.72 -6.20 9.60
C ARG A 411 -3.47 -6.40 8.29
N ASP A 412 -3.31 -7.55 7.65
CA ASP A 412 -4.03 -7.88 6.40
C ASP A 412 -5.54 -8.01 6.60
N GLU A 413 -5.95 -8.54 7.75
CA GLU A 413 -7.35 -8.63 8.13
C GLU A 413 -7.91 -7.34 8.73
N ASN A 414 -7.08 -6.29 8.88
CA ASN A 414 -7.42 -5.09 9.64
C ASN A 414 -7.94 -5.41 11.06
N ASP A 415 -7.42 -6.49 11.68
CA ASP A 415 -7.79 -6.95 13.01
C ASP A 415 -6.99 -6.18 14.08
N LEU A 416 -7.41 -4.94 14.32
CA LEU A 416 -6.76 -4.04 15.29
C LEU A 416 -6.67 -4.65 16.69
N ALA A 417 -7.66 -5.45 17.08
CA ALA A 417 -7.71 -6.10 18.39
C ALA A 417 -6.65 -7.21 18.52
N ALA A 418 -6.42 -8.00 17.46
CA ALA A 418 -5.33 -8.95 17.42
C ALA A 418 -3.96 -8.25 17.42
N ARG A 419 -3.79 -7.19 16.64
CA ARG A 419 -2.54 -6.40 16.59
C ARG A 419 -2.20 -5.80 17.96
N GLU A 420 -3.16 -5.17 18.62
CA GLU A 420 -2.98 -4.65 19.97
C GLU A 420 -2.64 -5.76 20.97
N ALA A 421 -3.32 -6.92 20.88
CA ALA A 421 -3.02 -8.07 21.73
C ALA A 421 -1.58 -8.58 21.53
N VAL A 422 -1.08 -8.61 20.28
CA VAL A 422 0.32 -8.92 19.99
C VAL A 422 1.25 -7.92 20.66
N ALA A 423 1.05 -6.62 20.43
CA ALA A 423 1.92 -5.58 20.98
C ALA A 423 1.96 -5.60 22.51
N ARG A 424 0.80 -5.73 23.17
CA ARG A 424 0.74 -5.79 24.64
C ARG A 424 1.38 -7.05 25.19
N THR A 425 1.19 -8.20 24.55
CA THR A 425 1.81 -9.46 24.98
C THR A 425 3.32 -9.43 24.76
N MET A 426 3.81 -8.84 23.65
CA MET A 426 5.24 -8.60 23.41
C MET A 426 5.85 -7.72 24.52
N LEU A 427 5.19 -6.60 24.85
CA LEU A 427 5.64 -5.68 25.90
C LEU A 427 5.67 -6.36 27.28
N ALA A 428 4.66 -7.17 27.59
CA ALA A 428 4.63 -7.93 28.84
C ALA A 428 5.74 -9.00 28.90
N SER A 429 6.07 -9.61 27.77
CA SER A 429 7.05 -10.71 27.70
C SER A 429 8.48 -10.22 27.79
N PHE A 430 8.82 -9.10 27.11
CA PHE A 430 10.18 -8.57 27.04
C PHE A 430 10.21 -7.03 27.14
N PRO A 431 9.90 -6.46 28.33
CA PRO A 431 9.73 -5.02 28.50
C PRO A 431 11.01 -4.18 28.35
N ASP A 432 12.17 -4.84 28.29
CA ASP A 432 13.48 -4.19 28.21
C ASP A 432 14.26 -4.55 26.92
N SER A 433 13.65 -5.30 25.99
CA SER A 433 14.25 -5.58 24.69
C SER A 433 14.05 -4.41 23.74
N VAL A 434 15.10 -3.63 23.51
CA VAL A 434 15.11 -2.42 22.67
C VAL A 434 14.56 -2.70 21.27
N GLY A 435 14.95 -3.81 20.66
CA GLY A 435 14.46 -4.18 19.33
C GLY A 435 12.98 -4.59 19.31
N LEU A 436 12.49 -5.27 20.36
CA LEU A 436 11.07 -5.62 20.45
C LEU A 436 10.21 -4.38 20.78
N LEU A 437 10.70 -3.49 21.63
CA LEU A 437 10.03 -2.22 21.95
C LEU A 437 9.80 -1.37 20.70
N ASP A 438 10.67 -1.45 19.69
CA ASP A 438 10.46 -0.78 18.40
C ASP A 438 9.24 -1.35 17.66
N THR A 439 9.13 -2.69 17.63
CA THR A 439 7.97 -3.38 17.05
C THR A 439 6.68 -3.02 17.81
N VAL A 440 6.71 -3.03 19.14
CA VAL A 440 5.57 -2.64 19.98
C VAL A 440 5.13 -1.21 19.70
N ALA A 441 6.06 -0.25 19.68
CA ALA A 441 5.75 1.15 19.44
C ALA A 441 5.13 1.35 18.04
N GLY A 442 5.69 0.71 17.01
CA GLY A 442 5.15 0.77 15.65
C GLY A 442 3.74 0.18 15.54
N VAL A 443 3.48 -0.98 16.16
CA VAL A 443 2.14 -1.59 16.15
C VAL A 443 1.12 -0.73 16.88
N LEU A 444 1.47 -0.14 18.02
CA LEU A 444 0.56 0.75 18.77
C LEU A 444 0.22 2.00 17.94
N GLU A 445 1.19 2.63 17.28
CA GLU A 445 0.93 3.78 16.41
C GLU A 445 0.02 3.44 15.24
N ASP A 446 0.26 2.30 14.58
CA ASP A 446 -0.59 1.85 13.49
C ASP A 446 -2.01 1.58 13.98
N VAL A 447 -2.18 0.85 15.09
CA VAL A 447 -3.51 0.59 15.68
C VAL A 447 -4.23 1.88 16.03
N GLY A 448 -3.54 2.86 16.64
CA GLY A 448 -4.12 4.15 16.98
C GLY A 448 -4.56 4.96 15.77
N ARG A 449 -3.71 4.99 14.72
CA ARG A 449 -4.00 5.66 13.45
C ARG A 449 -5.19 5.02 12.75
N ASP A 450 -5.21 3.70 12.67
CA ASP A 450 -6.25 2.93 11.99
C ASP A 450 -7.60 3.01 12.75
N ALA A 451 -7.56 3.10 14.08
CA ALA A 451 -8.75 3.29 14.91
C ALA A 451 -9.34 4.72 14.85
N GLY A 452 -8.53 5.72 14.50
CA GLY A 452 -8.90 7.12 14.29
C GLY A 452 -9.17 7.92 15.56
N HIS A 453 -10.05 7.45 16.45
CA HIS A 453 -10.46 8.18 17.66
C HIS A 453 -9.50 8.01 18.86
N THR A 454 -8.47 7.18 18.71
CA THR A 454 -7.51 6.85 19.78
C THR A 454 -6.06 7.17 19.40
N GLU A 455 -5.83 7.81 18.25
CA GLU A 455 -4.49 8.12 17.71
C GLU A 455 -3.60 8.84 18.73
N ALA A 456 -4.12 9.88 19.40
CA ALA A 456 -3.36 10.63 20.41
C ALA A 456 -2.94 9.75 21.60
N ARG A 457 -3.84 8.87 22.07
CA ARG A 457 -3.56 7.97 23.20
C ARG A 457 -2.45 6.97 22.83
N PHE A 458 -2.60 6.29 21.69
CA PHE A 458 -1.63 5.29 21.26
C PHE A 458 -0.29 5.93 20.85
N GLY A 459 -0.31 7.14 20.29
CA GLY A 459 0.89 7.92 19.99
C GLY A 459 1.69 8.25 21.27
N GLU A 460 1.02 8.65 22.35
CA GLU A 460 1.65 8.86 23.65
C GLU A 460 2.16 7.57 24.30
N GLU A 461 1.38 6.48 24.24
CA GLU A 461 1.84 5.15 24.70
C GLU A 461 3.11 4.73 23.93
N ALA A 462 3.12 4.87 22.60
CA ALA A 462 4.27 4.55 21.75
C ALA A 462 5.48 5.45 22.05
N ARG A 463 5.28 6.76 22.31
CA ARG A 463 6.35 7.67 22.76
C ARG A 463 7.03 7.14 24.01
N ARG A 464 6.25 6.74 25.03
CA ARG A 464 6.78 6.21 26.29
C ARG A 464 7.51 4.87 26.11
N VAL A 465 7.02 4.00 25.21
CA VAL A 465 7.72 2.77 24.82
C VAL A 465 9.10 3.07 24.24
N ARG A 466 9.21 4.10 23.39
CA ARG A 466 10.51 4.52 22.81
C ARG A 466 11.43 5.17 23.83
N GLU A 467 10.91 6.00 24.72
CA GLU A 467 11.68 6.59 25.82
C GLU A 467 12.27 5.49 26.70
N ARG A 468 11.47 4.47 27.06
CA ARG A 468 11.94 3.29 27.78
C ARG A 468 13.05 2.57 27.04
N ALA A 469 12.95 2.41 25.72
CA ALA A 469 14.01 1.80 24.95
C ALA A 469 15.32 2.63 24.96
N LEU A 470 15.22 3.96 24.94
CA LEU A 470 16.38 4.85 25.05
C LEU A 470 17.00 4.86 26.46
N GLU A 471 16.25 4.56 27.52
CA GLU A 471 16.82 4.31 28.85
C GLU A 471 17.76 3.09 28.85
N ARG A 472 17.51 2.11 27.98
CA ARG A 472 18.31 0.88 27.85
C ARG A 472 19.45 1.07 26.86
N MET A 473 19.19 1.78 25.77
CA MET A 473 20.17 2.05 24.72
C MET A 473 20.01 3.49 24.21
N PRO A 474 20.74 4.46 24.81
CA PRO A 474 20.58 5.89 24.50
C PRO A 474 20.85 6.27 23.04
N THR A 475 21.66 5.46 22.36
CA THR A 475 22.04 5.65 20.95
C THR A 475 21.20 4.81 19.99
N SER A 476 20.06 4.24 20.42
CA SER A 476 19.27 3.38 19.56
C SER A 476 18.69 4.13 18.35
N HIS A 477 19.03 3.63 17.16
CA HIS A 477 18.71 4.28 15.89
C HIS A 477 17.19 4.48 15.68
N GLN A 478 16.40 3.39 15.80
CA GLN A 478 14.96 3.45 15.52
C GLN A 478 14.22 4.36 16.50
N HIS A 479 14.61 4.33 17.77
CA HIS A 479 13.93 5.09 18.82
C HIS A 479 14.23 6.59 18.75
N LEU A 480 15.47 6.97 18.41
CA LEU A 480 15.81 8.38 18.16
C LEU A 480 15.06 8.91 16.93
N LEU A 481 14.99 8.16 15.83
CA LEU A 481 14.19 8.56 14.66
C LEU A 481 12.70 8.62 14.97
N GLY A 482 12.17 7.62 15.68
CA GLY A 482 10.77 7.53 16.06
C GLY A 482 10.32 8.70 16.94
N LEU A 483 11.10 9.04 17.97
CA LEU A 483 10.83 10.24 18.79
C LEU A 483 11.01 11.54 18.01
N GLY A 484 12.01 11.63 17.13
CA GLY A 484 12.17 12.79 16.24
C GLY A 484 10.94 13.03 15.37
N ARG A 485 10.40 11.97 14.75
CA ARG A 485 9.16 12.02 13.95
C ARG A 485 7.94 12.35 14.80
N PHE A 486 7.84 11.77 16.00
CA PHE A 486 6.78 12.10 16.95
C PHE A 486 6.76 13.60 17.26
N TYR A 487 7.90 14.18 17.67
CA TYR A 487 7.97 15.61 17.97
C TYR A 487 7.76 16.48 16.74
N GLN A 488 8.23 16.06 15.56
CA GLN A 488 7.97 16.77 14.31
C GLN A 488 6.48 16.83 13.97
N ALA A 489 5.76 15.70 14.10
CA ALA A 489 4.32 15.63 13.88
C ALA A 489 3.52 16.53 14.86
N HIS A 490 4.04 16.74 16.06
CA HIS A 490 3.47 17.62 17.10
C HIS A 490 4.02 19.06 17.05
N GLN A 491 4.73 19.43 15.99
CA GLN A 491 5.31 20.77 15.78
C GLN A 491 6.32 21.21 16.86
N LEU A 492 6.87 20.28 17.64
CA LEU A 492 7.91 20.51 18.64
C LEU A 492 9.30 20.46 17.97
N LYS A 493 9.61 21.48 17.18
CA LYS A 493 10.76 21.51 16.26
C LYS A 493 12.11 21.35 16.95
N GLU A 494 12.29 21.98 18.11
CA GLU A 494 13.55 21.92 18.87
C GLU A 494 13.82 20.50 19.39
N LYS A 495 12.81 19.87 19.98
CA LYS A 495 12.91 18.47 20.44
C LYS A 495 13.15 17.52 19.28
N ALA A 496 12.47 17.72 18.15
CA ALA A 496 12.69 16.93 16.95
C ALA A 496 14.14 17.06 16.45
N PHE A 497 14.65 18.29 16.37
CA PHE A 497 16.02 18.59 15.96
C PHE A 497 17.04 17.87 16.87
N GLU A 498 16.86 17.93 18.19
CA GLU A 498 17.73 17.23 19.15
C GLU A 498 17.80 15.73 18.89
N LYS A 499 16.64 15.07 18.68
CA LYS A 499 16.60 13.61 18.45
C LYS A 499 17.19 13.22 17.10
N PHE A 500 16.89 13.96 16.04
CA PHE A 500 17.46 13.68 14.72
C PHE A 500 18.97 13.95 14.69
N LYS A 501 19.43 15.02 15.34
CA LYS A 501 20.86 15.31 15.48
C LYS A 501 21.58 14.20 16.24
N ALA A 502 21.08 13.80 17.41
CA ALA A 502 21.65 12.70 18.19
C ALA A 502 21.71 11.40 17.38
N CYS A 503 20.68 11.12 16.57
CA CYS A 503 20.68 9.95 15.69
C CYS A 503 21.77 10.03 14.61
N ALA A 504 21.88 11.16 13.91
CA ALA A 504 22.86 11.35 12.84
C ALA A 504 24.31 11.40 13.34
N GLU A 505 24.54 11.81 14.61
CA GLU A 505 25.83 11.78 15.27
C GLU A 505 26.22 10.37 15.72
N ALA A 506 25.28 9.61 16.29
CA ALA A 506 25.50 8.23 16.72
C ALA A 506 25.62 7.25 15.53
N HIS A 507 24.91 7.53 14.43
CA HIS A 507 24.84 6.71 13.22
C HIS A 507 25.18 7.52 11.97
N PRO A 508 26.47 7.89 11.79
CA PRO A 508 26.88 8.77 10.70
C PRO A 508 26.58 8.21 9.31
N ASP A 509 26.50 6.89 9.17
CA ASP A 509 26.25 6.20 7.89
C ASP A 509 24.77 5.89 7.63
N SER A 510 23.87 6.31 8.54
CA SER A 510 22.43 6.21 8.31
C SER A 510 21.96 7.31 7.35
N ALA A 511 21.69 6.93 6.10
CA ALA A 511 21.14 7.83 5.09
C ALA A 511 19.84 8.50 5.57
N ILE A 512 18.99 7.74 6.28
CA ILE A 512 17.72 8.26 6.84
C ILE A 512 17.99 9.35 7.87
N ALA A 513 18.91 9.12 8.82
CA ALA A 513 19.22 10.08 9.86
C ALA A 513 19.86 11.35 9.28
N GLN A 514 20.77 11.20 8.30
CA GLN A 514 21.36 12.35 7.59
C GLN A 514 20.28 13.15 6.85
N ARG A 515 19.35 12.49 6.14
CA ARG A 515 18.25 13.18 5.45
C ARG A 515 17.33 13.90 6.43
N SER A 516 16.91 13.25 7.52
CA SER A 516 16.06 13.85 8.53
C SER A 516 16.71 15.08 9.18
N LEU A 517 18.00 15.03 9.50
CA LEU A 517 18.72 16.20 10.01
C LEU A 517 18.83 17.32 8.96
N GLY A 518 19.08 16.97 7.70
CA GLY A 518 19.08 17.92 6.58
C GLY A 518 17.75 18.66 6.41
N GLU A 519 16.62 17.95 6.57
CA GLU A 519 15.28 18.55 6.58
C GLU A 519 15.06 19.51 7.75
N MET A 520 15.54 19.18 8.94
CA MET A 520 15.45 20.11 10.07
C MET A 520 16.26 21.38 9.84
N TYR A 521 17.42 21.28 9.20
CA TYR A 521 18.19 22.46 8.81
C TYR A 521 17.49 23.29 7.73
N LEU A 522 16.78 22.65 6.79
CA LEU A 522 15.93 23.37 5.83
C LEU A 522 14.83 24.16 6.51
N ASP A 523 14.14 23.56 7.47
CA ASP A 523 13.08 24.22 8.24
C ASP A 523 13.61 25.43 9.03
N GLN A 524 14.88 25.40 9.45
CA GLN A 524 15.59 26.50 10.08
C GLN A 524 16.22 27.50 9.08
N LYS A 525 16.04 27.29 7.78
CA LYS A 525 16.64 28.09 6.69
C LYS A 525 18.18 28.07 6.67
N LEU A 526 18.79 27.05 7.27
CA LEU A 526 20.24 26.82 7.30
C LEU A 526 20.67 25.99 6.08
N LEU A 527 20.68 26.64 4.92
CA LEU A 527 20.79 26.00 3.60
C LEU A 527 22.10 25.23 3.38
N VAL A 528 23.23 25.74 3.88
CA VAL A 528 24.54 25.09 3.69
C VAL A 528 24.62 23.79 4.48
N GLN A 529 24.16 23.78 5.73
CA GLN A 529 24.09 22.58 6.56
C GLN A 529 23.10 21.57 5.95
N ALA A 530 21.91 22.03 5.58
CA ALA A 530 20.90 21.21 4.92
C ALA A 530 21.47 20.49 3.69
N GLN A 531 22.12 21.24 2.81
CA GLN A 531 22.73 20.71 1.60
C GLN A 531 23.74 19.60 1.92
N ARG A 532 24.67 19.85 2.85
CA ARG A 532 25.69 18.88 3.23
C ARG A 532 25.08 17.55 3.69
N HIS A 533 24.02 17.61 4.50
CA HIS A 533 23.36 16.43 5.03
C HIS A 533 22.52 15.69 3.98
N ILE A 534 21.80 16.42 3.11
CA ILE A 534 21.00 15.81 2.02
C ILE A 534 21.91 15.19 0.95
N GLU A 535 23.00 15.85 0.58
CA GLU A 535 24.01 15.28 -0.33
C GLU A 535 24.65 14.03 0.27
N LYS A 536 24.97 14.02 1.57
CA LYS A 536 25.49 12.84 2.26
C LYS A 536 24.47 11.69 2.25
N ALA A 537 23.19 11.97 2.52
CA ALA A 537 22.14 10.96 2.47
C ALA A 537 22.02 10.33 1.07
N ALA A 538 22.02 11.15 0.02
CA ALA A 538 21.94 10.68 -1.37
C ALA A 538 23.20 9.92 -1.84
N LYS A 539 24.37 10.21 -1.25
CA LYS A 539 25.61 9.43 -1.48
C LYS A 539 25.57 8.07 -0.79
N LEU A 540 24.98 8.00 0.40
CA LEU A 540 24.84 6.76 1.17
C LEU A 540 23.77 5.85 0.54
N ASP A 541 22.65 6.42 0.11
CA ASP A 541 21.57 5.68 -0.55
C ASP A 541 20.86 6.49 -1.64
N GLU A 542 20.68 5.86 -2.80
CA GLU A 542 20.05 6.48 -3.97
C GLU A 542 18.55 6.75 -3.78
N ALA A 543 17.91 6.17 -2.75
CA ALA A 543 16.52 6.46 -2.40
C ALA A 543 16.30 7.97 -2.21
N TYR A 544 17.33 8.68 -1.73
CA TYR A 544 17.30 10.11 -1.42
C TYR A 544 17.67 11.03 -2.59
N LEU A 545 17.96 10.52 -3.79
CA LEU A 545 18.22 11.35 -4.97
C LEU A 545 17.06 12.28 -5.28
N THR A 546 15.80 11.83 -5.16
CA THR A 546 14.63 12.68 -5.38
C THR A 546 14.57 13.85 -4.38
N ALA A 547 15.00 13.64 -3.12
CA ALA A 547 15.06 14.71 -2.13
C ALA A 547 16.17 15.72 -2.48
N LEU A 548 17.32 15.25 -2.96
CA LEU A 548 18.42 16.11 -3.43
C LEU A 548 18.03 16.92 -4.68
N GLY A 549 17.35 16.31 -5.65
CA GLY A 549 16.87 16.98 -6.86
C GLY A 549 15.88 18.11 -6.51
N ARG A 550 14.88 17.80 -5.67
CA ARG A 550 13.94 18.82 -5.15
C ARG A 550 14.66 19.95 -4.43
N PHE A 551 15.66 19.64 -3.60
CA PHE A 551 16.48 20.65 -2.93
C PHE A 551 17.14 21.58 -3.95
N HIS A 552 17.82 21.05 -4.97
CA HIS A 552 18.48 21.88 -6.00
C HIS A 552 17.50 22.72 -6.82
N THR A 553 16.34 22.18 -7.18
CA THR A 553 15.29 22.90 -7.91
C THR A 553 14.75 24.08 -7.11
N VAL A 554 14.44 23.88 -5.81
CA VAL A 554 13.97 24.97 -4.93
C VAL A 554 15.03 26.06 -4.74
N GLN A 555 16.32 25.69 -4.73
CA GLN A 555 17.43 26.65 -4.64
C GLN A 555 17.79 27.32 -5.99
N GLY A 556 17.08 26.99 -7.08
CA GLY A 556 17.37 27.54 -8.41
C GLY A 556 18.69 27.03 -9.01
N ASN A 557 19.31 25.99 -8.44
CA ASN A 557 20.55 25.41 -8.95
C ASN A 557 20.25 24.43 -10.10
N ARG A 558 19.98 24.99 -11.27
CA ARG A 558 19.55 24.23 -12.46
C ARG A 558 20.57 23.18 -12.92
N LEU A 559 21.86 23.45 -12.81
CA LEU A 559 22.90 22.50 -13.24
C LEU A 559 22.90 21.24 -12.36
N ARG A 560 22.89 21.41 -11.03
CA ARG A 560 22.88 20.27 -10.11
C ARG A 560 21.55 19.53 -10.11
N ALA A 561 20.43 20.22 -10.33
CA ALA A 561 19.14 19.57 -10.53
C ALA A 561 19.21 18.61 -11.74
N ARG A 562 19.72 19.09 -12.89
CA ARG A 562 19.90 18.27 -14.10
C ARG A 562 20.82 17.06 -13.88
N GLU A 563 21.90 17.19 -13.12
CA GLU A 563 22.78 16.06 -12.78
C GLU A 563 22.02 14.97 -12.00
N VAL A 564 21.18 15.38 -11.05
CA VAL A 564 20.35 14.46 -10.26
C VAL A 564 19.26 13.84 -11.13
N ASP A 565 18.62 14.62 -12.00
CA ASP A 565 17.57 14.14 -12.91
C ASP A 565 18.14 13.15 -13.92
N ALA A 566 19.35 13.37 -14.44
CA ALA A 566 20.06 12.40 -15.28
C ALA A 566 20.30 11.07 -14.56
N ARG A 567 20.67 11.12 -13.26
CA ARG A 567 20.82 9.90 -12.45
C ARG A 567 19.48 9.22 -12.16
N LEU A 568 18.43 9.97 -11.85
CA LEU A 568 17.07 9.43 -11.69
C LEU A 568 16.57 8.81 -12.99
N ARG A 569 16.86 9.40 -14.16
CA ARG A 569 16.56 8.86 -15.48
C ARG A 569 17.28 7.54 -15.73
N ALA A 570 18.58 7.47 -15.44
CA ALA A 570 19.36 6.22 -15.57
C ALA A 570 18.83 5.09 -14.67
N LEU A 571 18.18 5.44 -13.55
CA LEU A 571 17.52 4.49 -12.64
C LEU A 571 16.06 4.18 -13.03
N GLY A 572 15.52 4.77 -14.10
CA GLY A 572 14.11 4.63 -14.49
C GLY A 572 13.12 5.26 -13.49
N ARG A 573 13.56 6.27 -12.74
CA ARG A 573 12.80 6.95 -11.66
C ARG A 573 12.38 8.37 -12.00
N LEU A 574 12.74 8.86 -13.18
CA LEU A 574 12.22 10.13 -13.69
C LEU A 574 10.81 9.89 -14.23
N SER A 575 9.84 10.70 -13.81
CA SER A 575 8.46 10.58 -14.30
C SER A 575 8.34 11.05 -15.75
N THR A 576 7.28 10.63 -16.45
CA THR A 576 6.94 11.09 -17.81
C THR A 576 6.93 12.61 -17.87
N ILE A 577 6.35 13.26 -16.86
CA ILE A 577 6.30 14.73 -16.77
C ILE A 577 7.72 15.31 -16.66
N GLY A 578 8.57 14.74 -15.80
CA GLY A 578 9.95 15.19 -15.63
C GLY A 578 10.78 14.99 -16.91
N LEU A 579 10.66 13.82 -17.55
CA LEU A 579 11.33 13.55 -18.82
C LEU A 579 10.82 14.48 -19.94
N PHE A 580 9.52 14.72 -20.01
CA PHE A 580 8.92 15.65 -20.96
C PHE A 580 9.47 17.07 -20.78
N GLN A 581 9.55 17.55 -19.54
CA GLN A 581 10.10 18.88 -19.22
C GLN A 581 11.57 19.00 -19.61
N ASP A 582 12.36 17.95 -19.40
CA ASP A 582 13.77 17.94 -19.83
C ASP A 582 13.88 17.99 -21.35
N LEU A 583 13.10 17.20 -22.08
CA LEU A 583 13.10 17.19 -23.54
C LEU A 583 12.71 18.55 -24.12
N LEU A 584 11.73 19.25 -23.52
CA LEU A 584 11.42 20.63 -23.88
C LEU A 584 12.61 21.57 -23.63
N ALA A 585 13.27 21.45 -22.47
CA ALA A 585 14.41 22.29 -22.12
C ALA A 585 15.66 22.03 -22.97
N GLU A 586 15.78 20.84 -23.55
CA GLU A 586 16.82 20.43 -24.50
C GLU A 586 16.44 20.80 -25.96
N GLY A 587 15.22 21.27 -26.20
CA GLY A 587 14.70 21.57 -27.54
C GLY A 587 14.34 20.32 -28.36
N GLU A 588 14.31 19.14 -27.73
CA GLU A 588 13.97 17.86 -28.36
C GLU A 588 12.45 17.66 -28.49
N LEU A 589 11.78 18.59 -29.18
CA LEU A 589 10.31 18.63 -29.27
C LEU A 589 9.71 17.38 -29.94
N ASP A 590 10.45 16.69 -30.82
CA ASP A 590 9.98 15.44 -31.45
C ASP A 590 10.09 14.23 -30.51
N ALA A 591 11.12 14.19 -29.66
CA ALA A 591 11.21 13.17 -28.63
C ALA A 591 10.11 13.37 -27.58
N ALA A 592 9.83 14.63 -27.21
CA ALA A 592 8.71 14.98 -26.32
C ALA A 592 7.35 14.55 -26.91
N ALA A 593 7.12 14.76 -28.22
CA ALA A 593 5.92 14.30 -28.90
C ALA A 593 5.78 12.77 -28.87
N ARG A 594 6.84 12.05 -29.24
CA ARG A 594 6.86 10.57 -29.24
C ARG A 594 6.61 10.00 -27.85
N LEU A 595 7.15 10.62 -26.81
CA LEU A 595 6.90 10.22 -25.43
C LEU A 595 5.39 10.30 -25.10
N LEU A 596 4.72 11.40 -25.45
CA LEU A 596 3.28 11.54 -25.20
C LEU A 596 2.46 10.56 -26.04
N ASP A 597 2.78 10.39 -27.33
CA ASP A 597 2.12 9.41 -28.21
C ASP A 597 2.20 7.98 -27.62
N GLU A 598 3.37 7.59 -27.11
CA GLU A 598 3.58 6.29 -26.49
C GLU A 598 2.78 6.14 -25.19
N GLN A 599 2.76 7.14 -24.32
CA GLN A 599 2.02 7.08 -23.06
C GLN A 599 0.51 7.01 -23.27
N GLU A 600 -0.01 7.75 -24.25
CA GLU A 600 -1.43 7.70 -24.63
C GLU A 600 -1.81 6.34 -25.24
N ARG A 601 -0.92 5.73 -26.04
CA ARG A 601 -1.10 4.35 -26.54
C ARG A 601 -1.14 3.33 -25.40
N LEU A 602 -0.25 3.46 -24.42
CA LEU A 602 -0.12 2.54 -23.28
C LEU A 602 -1.26 2.68 -22.28
N ARG A 603 -1.76 3.91 -22.11
CA ARG A 603 -2.79 4.27 -21.12
C ARG A 603 -3.95 5.02 -21.80
N PRO A 604 -4.72 4.36 -22.68
CA PRO A 604 -5.85 4.99 -23.38
C PRO A 604 -6.96 5.44 -22.41
N ASP A 605 -7.03 4.86 -21.21
CA ASP A 605 -7.90 5.28 -20.11
C ASP A 605 -7.44 6.58 -19.43
N ARG A 606 -6.27 7.13 -19.78
CA ARG A 606 -5.62 8.29 -19.14
C ARG A 606 -5.19 9.38 -20.11
N VAL A 607 -5.62 9.36 -21.36
CA VAL A 607 -5.21 10.36 -22.38
C VAL A 607 -5.38 11.80 -21.87
N ASP A 608 -6.48 12.07 -21.18
CA ASP A 608 -6.77 13.40 -20.61
C ASP A 608 -5.71 13.90 -19.61
N GLN A 609 -4.92 13.01 -18.99
CA GLN A 609 -3.83 13.40 -18.07
C GLN A 609 -2.65 14.07 -18.79
N PHE A 610 -2.47 13.79 -20.08
CA PHE A 610 -1.38 14.32 -20.89
C PHE A 610 -1.79 15.52 -21.75
N LEU A 611 -3.08 15.90 -21.72
CA LEU A 611 -3.60 17.02 -22.51
C LEU A 611 -2.88 18.33 -22.20
N GLY A 612 -2.60 18.61 -20.91
CA GLY A 612 -1.82 19.81 -20.52
C GLY A 612 -0.42 19.82 -21.13
N LEU A 613 0.25 18.66 -21.16
CA LEU A 613 1.58 18.54 -21.77
C LEU A 613 1.53 18.67 -23.30
N ARG A 614 0.45 18.20 -23.94
CA ARG A 614 0.21 18.41 -25.37
C ARG A 614 0.05 19.88 -25.71
N VAL A 615 -0.68 20.63 -24.88
CA VAL A 615 -0.83 22.09 -25.02
C VAL A 615 0.54 22.76 -24.87
N ASP A 616 1.30 22.41 -23.83
CA ASP A 616 2.65 22.96 -23.63
C ASP A 616 3.56 22.69 -24.85
N LEU A 617 3.53 21.47 -25.40
CA LEU A 617 4.27 21.11 -26.60
C LEU A 617 3.83 21.90 -27.84
N ALA A 618 2.53 22.12 -28.01
CA ALA A 618 1.99 22.90 -29.13
C ALA A 618 2.42 24.37 -29.03
N LEU A 619 2.40 24.95 -27.83
CA LEU A 619 2.89 26.31 -27.57
C LEU A 619 4.38 26.44 -27.88
N GLU A 620 5.22 25.51 -27.43
CA GLU A 620 6.67 25.49 -27.74
C GLU A 620 6.96 25.31 -29.24
N ARG A 621 6.08 24.62 -29.98
CA ARG A 621 6.14 24.49 -31.44
C ARG A 621 5.60 25.73 -32.19
N GLY A 622 4.98 26.68 -31.49
CA GLY A 622 4.31 27.84 -32.09
C GLY A 622 2.98 27.51 -32.78
N ASP A 623 2.40 26.33 -32.52
CA ASP A 623 1.14 25.87 -33.10
C ASP A 623 -0.04 26.26 -32.21
N LEU A 624 -0.42 27.55 -32.27
CA LEU A 624 -1.49 28.13 -31.46
C LEU A 624 -2.88 27.55 -31.78
N GLU A 625 -3.06 27.01 -33.00
CA GLU A 625 -4.32 26.39 -33.42
C GLU A 625 -4.53 25.02 -32.76
N LYS A 626 -3.46 24.24 -32.58
CA LYS A 626 -3.53 22.99 -31.80
C LYS A 626 -3.55 23.20 -30.28
N ALA A 627 -3.10 24.36 -29.80
CA ALA A 627 -3.09 24.68 -28.38
C ALA A 627 -4.47 25.13 -27.84
N TYR A 628 -5.32 25.67 -28.72
CA TYR A 628 -6.70 26.11 -28.44
C TYR A 628 -7.71 25.00 -28.69
#